data_AF-A0A4R4LZG7-F1
#
_entry.id   AF-A0A4R4LZG7-F1
#
_cell.length_a   1.000
_cell.length_b   1.000
_cell.length_c   1.000
_cell.angle_alpha   90.00
_cell.angle_beta   90.00
_cell.angle_gamma   90.00
#
_symmetry.space_group_name_H-M   'P 1'
#
loop_
_entity.id
_entity.type
_entity.pdbx_description
1 polymer ?
#
loop_
_entity_poly.entity_id
_entity_poly.type
_entity_poly.pdbx_seq_one_letter_code
_entity_poly.pdbx_strand_id
1 'polypeptide(L)'
;MIGSDRGPRRALRRIARASVLRVAAVCALALPLAACATPPTTRDMFGEYLRSTDVIGDEFQSANSQARVAAFATMGSPEELIGRLMAPRPCQASGCVRPWEQGGGSNKPAPGLDAANALAGPNGRFYERKVLVKRDDDKLELISLYLVHKADGTKLLVDSKKESHTGGLDGFRKTNDVLGSDDFMLVTRDITAVSGKSEIVVVSGHVAPSRKPWLIGGAVVLVAVIALWVIMRRVRKT
;
A
#
# COMPACT_ATOMS: atom_id res chain seq x y z
N MET A 1 -3.37 -73.80 31.93
CA MET A 1 -4.33 -72.69 31.77
C MET A 1 -3.57 -71.41 31.43
N ILE A 2 -3.86 -70.90 30.22
CA ILE A 2 -3.83 -69.49 29.77
C ILE A 2 -2.50 -68.73 29.90
N GLY A 3 -1.73 -68.77 28.81
CA GLY A 3 -0.61 -67.87 28.54
C GLY A 3 -1.10 -66.44 28.23
N SER A 4 -0.44 -65.47 28.84
CA SER A 4 -0.63 -64.04 28.61
C SER A 4 0.53 -63.50 27.77
N ASP A 5 0.34 -63.48 26.45
CA ASP A 5 1.26 -62.84 25.52
C ASP A 5 0.55 -61.68 24.82
N ARG A 6 0.50 -60.52 25.48
CA ARG A 6 0.01 -59.26 24.91
C ARG A 6 1.21 -58.39 24.55
N GLY A 7 1.73 -58.62 23.34
CA GLY A 7 2.92 -57.94 22.84
C GLY A 7 2.82 -56.41 22.77
N PRO A 8 3.92 -55.68 23.03
CA PRO A 8 4.02 -54.21 23.03
C PRO A 8 3.80 -53.56 21.66
N ARG A 9 3.70 -54.37 20.59
CA ARG A 9 3.54 -53.91 19.20
C ARG A 9 2.16 -53.30 18.89
N ARG A 10 1.12 -53.58 19.70
CA ARG A 10 -0.24 -53.03 19.48
C ARG A 10 -0.41 -51.60 20.02
N ALA A 11 0.30 -51.21 21.08
CA ALA A 11 0.21 -49.86 21.65
C ALA A 11 0.89 -48.80 20.75
N LEU A 12 2.07 -49.11 20.21
CA LEU A 12 2.83 -48.23 19.31
C LEU A 12 2.13 -47.94 17.97
N ARG A 13 1.28 -48.84 17.49
CA ARG A 13 0.50 -48.63 16.24
C ARG A 13 -0.66 -47.64 16.41
N ARG A 14 -1.24 -47.49 17.62
CA ARG A 14 -2.35 -46.55 17.87
C ARG A 14 -1.87 -45.11 18.03
N ILE A 15 -0.74 -44.89 18.71
CA ILE A 15 -0.18 -43.55 18.95
C ILE A 15 0.19 -42.86 17.63
N ALA A 16 0.75 -43.61 16.68
CA ALA A 16 1.22 -43.03 15.43
C ALA A 16 0.14 -42.71 14.38
N ARG A 17 -1.09 -43.22 14.51
CA ARG A 17 -2.21 -42.83 13.62
C ARG A 17 -2.84 -41.50 14.07
N ALA A 18 -2.81 -41.20 15.37
CA ALA A 18 -3.30 -39.94 15.91
C ALA A 18 -2.39 -38.74 15.54
N SER A 19 -1.09 -38.97 15.35
CA SER A 19 -0.11 -37.91 15.04
C SER A 19 -0.23 -37.39 13.59
N VAL A 20 -0.54 -38.25 12.61
CA VAL A 20 -0.60 -37.86 11.19
C VAL A 20 -1.82 -36.98 10.89
N LEU A 21 -2.96 -37.28 11.51
CA LEU A 21 -4.18 -36.46 11.37
C LEU A 21 -4.03 -35.07 11.99
N ARG A 22 -3.27 -34.93 13.09
CA ARG A 22 -2.99 -33.62 13.69
C ARG A 22 -2.03 -32.77 12.87
N VAL A 23 -1.02 -33.36 12.22
CA VAL A 23 -0.12 -32.62 11.32
C VAL A 23 -0.85 -32.16 10.06
N ALA A 24 -1.70 -33.00 9.46
CA ALA A 24 -2.51 -32.61 8.31
C ALA A 24 -3.53 -31.50 8.64
N ALA A 25 -4.14 -31.54 9.84
CA ALA A 25 -5.05 -30.49 10.29
C ALA A 25 -4.32 -29.16 10.57
N VAL A 26 -3.10 -29.20 11.13
CA VAL A 26 -2.26 -28.01 11.32
C VAL A 26 -1.79 -27.42 9.98
N CYS A 27 -1.48 -28.25 8.97
CA CYS A 27 -1.15 -27.77 7.63
C CYS A 27 -2.36 -27.18 6.88
N ALA A 28 -3.57 -27.72 7.08
CA ALA A 28 -4.79 -27.20 6.47
C ALA A 28 -5.26 -25.88 7.11
N LEU A 29 -5.01 -25.68 8.42
CA LEU A 29 -5.26 -24.41 9.12
C LEU A 29 -4.22 -23.33 8.82
N ALA A 30 -3.10 -23.68 8.17
CA ALA A 30 -2.03 -22.76 7.80
C ALA A 30 -2.09 -22.33 6.32
N LEU A 31 -3.22 -22.54 5.63
CA LEU A 31 -3.52 -21.89 4.36
C LEU A 31 -4.23 -20.56 4.66
N PRO A 32 -3.52 -19.44 4.88
CA PRO A 32 -4.19 -18.15 4.87
C PRO A 32 -4.81 -17.99 3.48
N LEU A 33 -6.14 -17.88 3.46
CA LEU A 33 -6.90 -17.50 2.29
C LEU A 33 -6.24 -16.26 1.70
N ALA A 34 -5.64 -16.44 0.52
CA ALA A 34 -5.11 -15.36 -0.29
C ALA A 34 -6.29 -14.56 -0.84
N ALA A 35 -6.96 -13.79 0.01
CA ALA A 35 -7.79 -12.67 -0.41
C ALA A 35 -6.83 -11.58 -0.89
N CYS A 36 -6.31 -11.74 -2.11
CA CYS A 36 -5.68 -10.61 -2.78
C CYS A 36 -6.82 -9.65 -3.12
N ALA A 37 -6.90 -8.52 -2.41
CA ALA A 37 -7.81 -7.46 -2.79
C ALA A 37 -7.51 -7.08 -4.24
N THR A 38 -8.52 -7.16 -5.11
CA THR A 38 -8.38 -6.69 -6.49
C THR A 38 -8.15 -5.19 -6.44
N PRO A 39 -7.06 -4.65 -7.01
CA PRO A 39 -6.83 -3.22 -7.03
C PRO A 39 -8.01 -2.49 -7.66
N PRO A 40 -8.50 -1.39 -7.07
CA PRO A 40 -9.55 -0.58 -7.68
C PRO A 40 -9.04 0.06 -8.97
N THR A 41 -9.94 0.31 -9.91
CA THR A 41 -9.56 1.05 -11.13
C THR A 41 -9.46 2.55 -10.85
N THR A 42 -8.80 3.30 -11.75
CA THR A 42 -8.78 4.77 -11.70
C THR A 42 -10.21 5.35 -11.66
N ARG A 43 -11.12 4.77 -12.43
CA ARG A 43 -12.53 5.20 -12.48
C ARG A 43 -13.24 4.94 -11.15
N ASP A 44 -12.95 3.81 -10.50
CA ASP A 44 -13.57 3.47 -9.21
C ASP A 44 -13.09 4.43 -8.13
N MET A 45 -11.77 4.58 -7.96
CA MET A 45 -11.20 5.49 -6.95
C MET A 45 -11.65 6.93 -7.14
N PHE A 46 -11.55 7.45 -8.37
CA PHE A 46 -11.93 8.83 -8.64
C PHE A 46 -13.45 9.02 -8.52
N GLY A 47 -14.24 8.08 -9.04
CA GLY A 47 -15.70 8.13 -8.93
C GLY A 47 -16.20 8.06 -7.49
N GLU A 48 -15.50 7.35 -6.60
CA GLU A 48 -15.75 7.35 -5.16
C GLU A 48 -15.41 8.71 -4.53
N TYR A 49 -14.25 9.28 -4.86
CA TYR A 49 -13.84 10.63 -4.40
C TYR A 49 -14.82 11.73 -4.81
N LEU A 50 -15.38 11.67 -6.03
CA LEU A 50 -16.38 12.64 -6.49
C LEU A 50 -17.69 12.61 -5.68
N ARG A 51 -18.03 11.43 -5.11
CA ARG A 51 -19.29 11.21 -4.39
C ARG A 51 -19.12 11.27 -2.88
N SER A 52 -17.92 11.07 -2.34
CA SER A 52 -17.66 11.12 -0.91
C SER A 52 -17.53 12.54 -0.42
N THR A 53 -18.27 12.90 0.62
CA THR A 53 -18.05 14.12 1.42
C THR A 53 -17.15 13.88 2.63
N ASP A 54 -16.77 12.62 2.87
CA ASP A 54 -15.91 12.20 3.97
C ASP A 54 -14.56 11.77 3.41
N VAL A 55 -13.76 12.76 3.02
CA VAL A 55 -12.39 12.58 2.52
C VAL A 55 -11.45 13.31 3.47
N ILE A 56 -10.51 12.59 4.06
CA ILE A 56 -9.53 13.18 4.98
C ILE A 56 -8.60 14.10 4.18
N GLY A 57 -8.39 15.32 4.67
CA GLY A 57 -7.54 16.30 3.98
C GLY A 57 -8.14 16.87 2.70
N ASP A 58 -9.46 16.73 2.50
CA ASP A 58 -10.13 17.27 1.34
C ASP A 58 -10.02 18.79 1.24
N GLU A 59 -9.80 19.25 0.01
CA GLU A 59 -9.68 20.65 -0.32
C GLU A 59 -11.00 21.21 -0.88
N PHE A 60 -11.98 20.33 -1.16
CA PHE A 60 -13.29 20.65 -1.71
C PHE A 60 -14.38 20.32 -0.70
N GLN A 61 -14.70 21.26 0.19
CA GLN A 61 -15.83 21.07 1.10
C GLN A 61 -17.17 21.15 0.35
N SER A 62 -18.13 20.30 0.71
CA SER A 62 -19.47 20.29 0.13
C SER A 62 -20.48 19.81 1.16
N ALA A 63 -21.69 20.38 1.13
CA ALA A 63 -22.73 20.06 2.12
C ALA A 63 -23.23 18.60 2.01
N ASN A 64 -23.22 18.02 0.80
CA ASN A 64 -23.62 16.64 0.52
C ASN A 64 -23.00 16.16 -0.81
N SER A 65 -23.15 14.87 -1.10
CA SER A 65 -22.61 14.22 -2.29
C SER A 65 -23.15 14.80 -3.60
N GLN A 66 -24.44 15.17 -3.65
CA GLN A 66 -25.06 15.76 -4.84
C GLN A 66 -24.48 17.15 -5.14
N ALA A 67 -24.34 17.99 -4.12
CA ALA A 67 -23.72 19.31 -4.24
C ALA A 67 -22.25 19.21 -4.67
N ARG A 68 -21.53 18.21 -4.15
CA ARG A 68 -20.13 17.92 -4.54
C ARG A 68 -20.01 17.55 -6.01
N VAL A 69 -20.80 16.60 -6.48
CA VAL A 69 -20.82 16.19 -7.90
C VAL A 69 -21.20 17.38 -8.79
N ALA A 70 -22.19 18.18 -8.40
CA ALA A 70 -22.57 19.38 -9.13
C ALA A 70 -21.43 20.42 -9.18
N ALA A 71 -20.73 20.64 -8.06
CA ALA A 71 -19.58 21.55 -8.00
C ALA A 71 -18.42 21.05 -8.87
N PHE A 72 -18.15 19.75 -8.89
CA PHE A 72 -17.12 19.18 -9.75
C PHE A 72 -17.50 19.23 -11.24
N ALA A 73 -18.78 19.09 -11.57
CA ALA A 73 -19.27 19.20 -12.95
C ALA A 73 -19.06 20.60 -13.54
N THR A 74 -18.94 21.66 -12.73
CA THR A 74 -18.61 23.01 -13.22
C THR A 74 -17.11 23.24 -13.41
N MET A 75 -16.25 22.35 -12.91
CA MET A 75 -14.79 22.50 -12.97
C MET A 75 -14.15 21.96 -14.25
N GLY A 76 -14.86 21.09 -14.98
CA GLY A 76 -14.39 20.50 -16.23
C GLY A 76 -14.74 19.02 -16.36
N SER A 77 -14.10 18.34 -17.30
CA SER A 77 -14.24 16.88 -17.43
C SER A 77 -13.63 16.15 -16.22
N PRO A 78 -14.02 14.89 -15.93
CA PRO A 78 -13.36 14.08 -14.90
C PRO A 78 -11.84 14.02 -15.05
N GLU A 79 -11.34 13.92 -16.28
CA GLU A 79 -9.92 13.86 -16.63
C GLU A 79 -9.20 15.20 -16.37
N GLU A 80 -9.88 16.32 -16.61
CA GLU A 80 -9.35 17.64 -16.29
C GLU A 80 -9.30 17.85 -14.78
N LEU A 81 -10.34 17.42 -14.06
CA LEU A 81 -10.42 17.56 -12.62
C LEU A 81 -9.37 16.71 -11.90
N ILE A 82 -9.21 15.43 -12.29
CA ILE A 82 -8.16 14.56 -11.72
C ILE A 82 -6.76 15.09 -12.07
N GLY A 83 -6.57 15.62 -13.28
CA GLY A 83 -5.32 16.24 -13.70
C GLY A 83 -4.99 17.49 -12.88
N ARG A 84 -5.99 18.32 -12.57
CA ARG A 84 -5.86 19.50 -11.69
C ARG A 84 -5.58 19.11 -10.25
N LEU A 85 -6.27 18.10 -9.73
CA LEU A 85 -6.09 17.59 -8.36
C LEU A 85 -4.65 17.11 -8.13
N MET A 86 -4.06 16.41 -9.11
CA MET A 86 -2.71 15.86 -9.02
C MET A 86 -1.62 16.81 -9.57
N ALA A 87 -2.01 18.01 -10.04
CA ALA A 87 -1.06 18.96 -10.58
C ALA A 87 -0.04 19.37 -9.50
N PRO A 88 1.25 19.48 -9.85
CA PRO A 88 2.27 19.96 -8.92
C PRO A 88 2.02 21.45 -8.64
N ARG A 89 1.92 21.80 -7.35
CA ARG A 89 1.73 23.17 -6.88
C ARG A 89 3.06 23.73 -6.40
N PRO A 90 3.57 24.83 -6.97
CA PRO A 90 4.82 25.42 -6.51
C PRO A 90 4.70 25.88 -5.06
N CYS A 91 5.75 25.65 -4.28
CA CYS A 91 5.80 26.02 -2.88
C CYS A 91 6.97 26.96 -2.56
N GLN A 92 6.81 27.65 -1.45
CA GLN A 92 7.82 28.45 -0.76
C GLN A 92 7.83 28.05 0.71
N ALA A 93 8.81 28.54 1.48
CA ALA A 93 8.92 28.22 2.91
C ALA A 93 7.64 28.58 3.71
N SER A 94 6.88 29.58 3.25
CA SER A 94 5.62 30.02 3.87
C SER A 94 4.40 29.18 3.48
N GLY A 95 4.48 28.36 2.43
CA GLY A 95 3.33 27.58 1.95
C GLY A 95 3.35 27.31 0.45
N CYS A 96 2.30 26.65 -0.04
CA CYS A 96 2.13 26.31 -1.45
C CYS A 96 1.03 27.15 -2.11
N VAL A 97 1.20 27.45 -3.39
CA VAL A 97 0.18 28.16 -4.18
C VAL A 97 -1.08 27.30 -4.25
N ARG A 98 -2.22 27.83 -3.78
CA ARG A 98 -3.52 27.17 -3.87
C ARG A 98 -4.35 27.84 -4.97
N PRO A 99 -4.79 27.10 -6.01
CA PRO A 99 -5.52 27.71 -7.11
C PRO A 99 -7.02 27.93 -6.84
N TRP A 100 -7.55 27.54 -5.69
CA TRP A 100 -8.94 27.80 -5.28
C TRP A 100 -8.99 28.49 -3.92
N GLU A 101 -10.03 29.30 -3.71
CA GLU A 101 -10.32 29.91 -2.41
C GLU A 101 -10.58 28.80 -1.38
N GLN A 102 -9.91 28.89 -0.22
CA GLN A 102 -10.01 27.88 0.83
C GLN A 102 -11.47 27.74 1.32
N GLY A 103 -12.08 26.59 1.03
CA GLY A 103 -13.18 26.09 1.86
C GLY A 103 -12.62 25.59 3.18
N GLY A 104 -12.44 26.47 4.17
CA GLY A 104 -12.27 26.12 5.59
C GLY A 104 -11.02 25.31 6.00
N GLY A 105 -10.13 24.96 5.07
CA GLY A 105 -8.91 24.21 5.38
C GLY A 105 -7.97 25.01 6.29
N SER A 106 -7.39 24.38 7.31
CA SER A 106 -6.47 25.06 8.22
C SER A 106 -5.37 25.78 7.44
N ASN A 107 -5.08 27.04 7.79
CA ASN A 107 -3.92 27.80 7.28
C ASN A 107 -2.56 27.17 7.63
N LYS A 108 -2.56 26.03 8.34
CA LYS A 108 -1.36 25.28 8.65
C LYS A 108 -0.84 24.58 7.40
N PRO A 109 0.46 24.72 7.08
CA PRO A 109 1.11 23.90 6.06
C PRO A 109 0.91 22.41 6.31
N ALA A 110 0.81 21.61 5.24
CA ALA A 110 0.81 20.17 5.38
C ALA A 110 2.18 19.70 5.97
N PRO A 111 2.19 18.61 6.76
CA PRO A 111 3.43 18.04 7.27
C PRO A 111 4.41 17.72 6.13
N GLY A 112 5.70 18.01 6.34
CA GLY A 112 6.75 17.79 5.33
C GLY A 112 7.22 19.04 4.59
N LEU A 113 6.47 20.16 4.64
CA LEU A 113 6.86 21.41 3.95
C LEU A 113 8.23 21.91 4.38
N ASP A 114 8.50 21.91 5.68
CA ASP A 114 9.76 22.37 6.28
C ASP A 114 10.94 21.51 5.85
N ALA A 115 10.77 20.19 5.85
CA ALA A 115 11.77 19.25 5.38
C ALA A 115 12.02 19.37 3.88
N ALA A 116 10.96 19.53 3.07
CA ALA A 116 11.08 19.75 1.64
C ALA A 116 11.85 21.05 1.33
N ASN A 117 11.55 22.14 2.03
CA ASN A 117 12.27 23.40 1.90
C ASN A 117 13.75 23.26 2.29
N ALA A 118 14.05 22.59 3.40
CA ALA A 118 15.43 22.33 3.84
C ALA A 118 16.20 21.47 2.83
N LEU A 119 15.57 20.44 2.28
CA LEU A 119 16.16 19.53 1.29
C LEU A 119 16.35 20.19 -0.09
N ALA A 120 15.50 21.15 -0.47
CA ALA A 120 15.65 21.89 -1.71
C ALA A 120 16.94 22.73 -1.70
N GLY A 121 17.24 23.37 -0.56
CA GLY A 121 18.37 24.29 -0.44
C GLY A 121 18.18 25.59 -1.23
N PRO A 122 19.19 26.47 -1.26
CA PRO A 122 19.03 27.86 -1.70
C PRO A 122 18.65 28.05 -3.17
N ASN A 123 18.97 27.09 -4.04
CA ASN A 123 18.65 27.13 -5.47
C ASN A 123 17.72 25.99 -5.90
N GLY A 124 17.23 25.20 -4.95
CA GLY A 124 16.26 24.15 -5.24
C GLY A 124 14.86 24.70 -5.38
N ARG A 125 14.00 23.89 -5.98
CA ARG A 125 12.56 24.13 -6.05
C ARG A 125 11.84 22.97 -5.41
N PHE A 126 10.69 23.24 -4.82
CA PHE A 126 9.84 22.17 -4.34
C PHE A 126 8.38 22.46 -4.62
N TYR A 127 7.62 21.38 -4.78
CA TYR A 127 6.24 21.40 -5.22
C TYR A 127 5.44 20.47 -4.33
N GLU A 128 4.20 20.81 -4.03
CA GLU A 128 3.26 19.89 -3.41
C GLU A 128 2.46 19.18 -4.50
N ARG A 129 2.30 17.87 -4.37
CA ARG A 129 1.37 17.07 -5.17
C ARG A 129 0.41 16.35 -4.22
N LYS A 130 -0.88 16.44 -4.51
CA LYS A 130 -1.87 15.60 -3.84
C LYS A 130 -1.90 14.22 -4.46
N VAL A 131 -2.02 13.22 -3.60
CA VAL A 131 -2.25 11.84 -3.96
C VAL A 131 -3.53 11.39 -3.27
N LEU A 132 -4.47 10.85 -4.05
CA LEU A 132 -5.67 10.26 -3.49
C LEU A 132 -5.35 8.85 -3.04
N VAL A 133 -5.56 8.57 -1.77
CA VAL A 133 -5.31 7.28 -1.13
C VAL A 133 -6.64 6.69 -0.72
N LYS A 134 -6.84 5.41 -1.01
CA LYS A 134 -7.85 4.59 -0.37
C LYS A 134 -7.16 3.67 0.62
N ARG A 135 -7.50 3.83 1.89
CA ARG A 135 -6.96 3.05 3.01
C ARG A 135 -7.55 1.65 3.04
N ASP A 136 -6.91 0.76 3.77
CA ASP A 136 -7.38 -0.61 4.03
C ASP A 136 -8.76 -0.66 4.73
N ASP A 137 -9.13 0.39 5.46
CA ASP A 137 -10.46 0.59 6.08
C ASP A 137 -11.49 1.25 5.16
N ASP A 138 -11.24 1.24 3.84
CA ASP A 138 -12.04 1.86 2.77
C ASP A 138 -12.16 3.39 2.85
N LYS A 139 -11.47 4.08 3.77
CA LYS A 139 -11.50 5.55 3.82
C LYS A 139 -10.66 6.18 2.72
N LEU A 140 -11.16 7.30 2.22
CA LEU A 140 -10.43 8.14 1.28
C LEU A 140 -9.66 9.24 2.01
N GLU A 141 -8.42 9.46 1.57
CA GLU A 141 -7.55 10.49 2.09
C GLU A 141 -6.78 11.17 0.95
N LEU A 142 -6.69 12.50 1.00
CA LEU A 142 -5.80 13.27 0.14
C LEU A 142 -4.51 13.60 0.91
N ILE A 143 -3.46 12.82 0.66
CA ILE A 143 -2.15 13.09 1.25
C ILE A 143 -1.36 14.07 0.40
N SER A 144 -0.50 14.84 1.05
CA SER A 144 0.50 15.69 0.39
C SER A 144 1.83 14.95 0.29
N LEU A 145 2.39 14.89 -0.92
CA LEU A 145 3.80 14.58 -1.14
C LEU A 145 4.50 15.81 -1.69
N TYR A 146 5.70 16.09 -1.19
CA TYR A 146 6.52 17.19 -1.66
C TYR A 146 7.58 16.70 -2.63
N LEU A 147 7.54 17.18 -3.86
CA LEU A 147 8.55 16.93 -4.87
C LEU A 147 9.66 17.95 -4.70
N VAL A 148 10.86 17.51 -4.34
CA VAL A 148 12.05 18.38 -4.24
C VAL A 148 12.90 18.20 -5.48
N HIS A 149 13.17 19.30 -6.18
CA HIS A 149 14.08 19.40 -7.31
C HIS A 149 15.30 20.20 -6.87
N LYS A 150 16.40 19.51 -6.57
CA LYS A 150 17.66 20.13 -6.17
C LYS A 150 18.36 20.76 -7.38
N ALA A 151 19.27 21.70 -7.10
CA ALA A 151 20.07 22.36 -8.13
C ALA A 151 21.00 21.42 -8.90
N ASP A 152 21.39 20.28 -8.30
CA ASP A 152 22.20 19.23 -8.94
C ASP A 152 21.38 18.30 -9.86
N GLY A 153 20.09 18.57 -10.03
CA GLY A 153 19.17 17.76 -10.83
C GLY A 153 18.53 16.58 -10.07
N THR A 154 18.92 16.35 -8.81
CA THR A 154 18.33 15.30 -7.97
C THR A 154 16.85 15.60 -7.71
N LYS A 155 16.01 14.59 -7.93
CA LYS A 155 14.57 14.62 -7.63
C LYS A 155 14.26 13.70 -6.46
N LEU A 156 13.59 14.22 -5.45
CA LEU A 156 13.19 13.50 -4.25
C LEU A 156 11.69 13.69 -4.01
N LEU A 157 11.09 12.74 -3.32
CA LEU A 157 9.78 12.91 -2.68
C LEU A 157 9.99 13.06 -1.17
N VAL A 158 9.21 13.91 -0.54
CA VAL A 158 9.18 14.08 0.92
C VAL A 158 7.75 13.85 1.39
N ASP A 159 7.59 12.98 2.38
CA ASP A 159 6.29 12.59 2.91
C ASP A 159 5.88 13.38 4.16
N SER A 160 4.74 13.01 4.74
CA SER A 160 4.20 13.65 5.95
C SER A 160 5.03 13.39 7.21
N LYS A 161 5.89 12.36 7.21
CA LYS A 161 6.85 12.06 8.27
C LYS A 161 8.21 12.74 8.07
N LYS A 162 8.32 13.60 7.04
CA LYS A 162 9.54 14.35 6.70
C LYS A 162 10.66 13.45 6.16
N GLU A 163 10.35 12.22 5.78
CA GLU A 163 11.33 11.31 5.18
C GLU A 163 11.48 11.61 3.69
N SER A 164 12.70 11.41 3.18
CA SER A 164 13.00 11.63 1.76
C SER A 164 13.14 10.31 1.00
N HIS A 165 12.52 10.22 -0.16
CA HIS A 165 12.51 9.03 -1.00
C HIS A 165 13.05 9.33 -2.40
N THR A 166 14.05 8.57 -2.82
CA THR A 166 14.65 8.61 -4.17
C THR A 166 14.00 7.57 -5.09
N GLY A 167 14.09 7.73 -6.40
CA GLY A 167 13.63 6.72 -7.36
C GLY A 167 12.14 6.85 -7.74
N GLY A 168 11.56 8.02 -7.52
CA GLY A 168 10.18 8.33 -7.92
C GLY A 168 9.14 7.46 -7.21
N LEU A 169 8.09 7.07 -7.94
CA LEU A 169 6.95 6.37 -7.39
C LEU A 169 7.32 5.00 -6.81
N ASP A 170 8.12 4.21 -7.52
CA ASP A 170 8.53 2.89 -7.05
C ASP A 170 9.48 2.96 -5.86
N GLY A 171 10.37 3.95 -5.86
CA GLY A 171 11.23 4.26 -4.72
C GLY A 171 10.42 4.59 -3.47
N PHE A 172 9.48 5.52 -3.60
CA PHE A 172 8.54 5.86 -2.52
C PHE A 172 7.80 4.63 -2.00
N ARG A 173 7.14 3.85 -2.87
CA ARG A 173 6.40 2.64 -2.48
C ARG A 173 7.26 1.59 -1.77
N LYS A 174 8.57 1.56 -2.03
CA LYS A 174 9.47 0.59 -1.39
C LYS A 174 9.94 1.05 0.01
N THR A 175 10.06 2.35 0.23
CA THR A 175 10.75 2.88 1.41
C THR A 175 9.87 3.66 2.38
N ASN A 176 8.68 4.10 1.96
CA ASN A 176 7.79 4.86 2.82
C ASN A 176 7.22 4.01 3.95
N ASP A 177 6.95 4.62 5.09
CA ASP A 177 6.27 3.98 6.23
C ASP A 177 4.93 4.69 6.55
N VAL A 178 4.43 5.51 5.62
CA VAL A 178 3.16 6.26 5.72
C VAL A 178 1.97 5.49 5.14
N LEU A 179 2.22 4.55 4.22
CA LEU A 179 1.20 3.74 3.57
C LEU A 179 1.48 2.25 3.77
N GLY A 180 0.41 1.48 3.90
CA GLY A 180 0.44 0.01 3.93
C GLY A 180 0.50 -0.62 2.54
N SER A 181 0.74 -1.93 2.49
CA SER A 181 0.67 -2.69 1.23
C SER A 181 -0.75 -2.84 0.68
N ASP A 182 -1.75 -2.70 1.56
CA ASP A 182 -3.17 -2.84 1.24
C ASP A 182 -3.85 -1.48 0.97
N ASP A 183 -3.11 -0.37 1.16
CA ASP A 183 -3.54 0.96 0.71
C ASP A 183 -3.40 1.05 -0.82
N PHE A 184 -4.30 1.79 -1.47
CA PHE A 184 -4.20 2.10 -2.91
C PHE A 184 -4.03 3.59 -3.12
N MET A 185 -3.09 3.96 -4.00
CA MET A 185 -2.83 5.33 -4.40
C MET A 185 -3.26 5.54 -5.84
N LEU A 186 -4.09 6.55 -6.07
CA LEU A 186 -4.31 7.12 -7.38
C LEU A 186 -3.33 8.28 -7.56
N VAL A 187 -2.40 8.14 -8.51
CA VAL A 187 -1.26 9.04 -8.66
C VAL A 187 -0.78 9.08 -10.11
N THR A 188 0.00 10.09 -10.46
CA THR A 188 0.73 10.14 -11.74
C THR A 188 1.87 9.13 -11.77
N ARG A 189 2.01 8.38 -12.86
CA ARG A 189 3.10 7.42 -13.09
C ARG A 189 4.49 8.07 -12.94
N ASP A 190 4.70 9.24 -13.54
CA ASP A 190 5.86 10.08 -13.23
C ASP A 190 5.48 11.09 -12.13
N ILE A 191 5.51 10.60 -10.89
CA ILE A 191 5.20 11.41 -9.71
C ILE A 191 6.17 12.58 -9.49
N THR A 192 7.32 12.61 -10.15
CA THR A 192 8.31 13.68 -10.00
C THR A 192 8.29 14.70 -11.13
N ALA A 193 7.54 14.44 -12.21
CA ALA A 193 7.38 15.37 -13.32
C ALA A 193 6.63 16.63 -12.89
N VAL A 194 7.17 17.80 -13.22
CA VAL A 194 6.53 19.10 -12.94
C VAL A 194 5.81 19.69 -14.15
N SER A 195 5.97 19.08 -15.31
CA SER A 195 5.43 19.53 -16.59
C SER A 195 5.02 18.35 -17.45
N GLY A 196 4.05 18.57 -18.34
CA GLY A 196 3.56 17.56 -19.28
C GLY A 196 2.42 16.72 -18.71
N LYS A 197 1.75 15.98 -19.60
CA LYS A 197 0.70 15.03 -19.22
C LYS A 197 1.38 13.74 -18.74
N SER A 198 1.21 13.39 -17.47
CA SER A 198 1.56 12.05 -16.97
C SER A 198 0.33 11.16 -17.02
N GLU A 199 0.54 9.89 -17.36
CA GLU A 199 -0.46 8.85 -17.14
C GLU A 199 -0.82 8.80 -15.66
N ILE A 200 -2.10 8.62 -15.35
CA ILE A 200 -2.61 8.42 -14.00
C ILE A 200 -2.85 6.93 -13.78
N VAL A 201 -2.31 6.41 -12.69
CA VAL A 201 -2.30 4.99 -12.37
C VAL A 201 -2.81 4.77 -10.95
N VAL A 202 -3.37 3.60 -10.70
CA VAL A 202 -3.63 3.09 -9.35
C VAL A 202 -2.56 2.07 -9.01
N VAL A 203 -1.90 2.25 -7.87
CA VAL A 203 -0.83 1.36 -7.38
C VAL A 203 -1.00 1.12 -5.88
N SER A 204 -0.41 0.05 -5.34
CA SER A 204 -0.35 -0.14 -3.89
C SER A 204 0.50 0.94 -3.22
N GLY A 205 0.12 1.36 -2.01
CA GLY A 205 0.83 2.34 -1.18
C GLY A 205 2.24 1.91 -0.82
N HIS A 206 2.40 0.63 -0.51
CA HIS A 206 3.69 0.01 -0.22
C HIS A 206 3.93 -1.25 -1.07
N VAL A 207 5.19 -1.56 -1.37
CA VAL A 207 5.56 -2.84 -2.00
C VAL A 207 5.59 -3.91 -0.91
N ALA A 208 4.68 -4.88 -0.99
CA ALA A 208 4.67 -5.98 -0.03
C ALA A 208 6.05 -6.68 0.05
N PRO A 209 6.53 -7.05 1.25
CA PRO A 209 7.77 -7.80 1.40
C PRO A 209 7.74 -9.03 0.50
N SER A 210 8.83 -9.29 -0.22
CA SER A 210 8.87 -10.42 -1.16
C SER A 210 8.56 -11.70 -0.40
N ARG A 211 7.50 -12.42 -0.78
CA ARG A 211 7.12 -13.71 -0.14
C ARG A 211 8.02 -14.87 -0.57
N LYS A 212 8.98 -14.63 -1.48
CA LYS A 212 9.92 -15.64 -2.00
C LYS A 212 10.67 -16.41 -0.90
N PRO A 213 11.21 -15.79 0.17
CA PRO A 213 11.89 -16.53 1.24
C PRO A 213 10.95 -17.48 1.98
N TRP A 214 9.71 -17.06 2.22
CA TRP A 214 8.69 -17.88 2.88
C TRP A 214 8.26 -19.07 2.01
N LEU A 215 8.09 -18.87 0.70
CA LEU A 215 7.77 -19.96 -0.22
C LEU A 215 8.91 -20.99 -0.30
N ILE A 216 10.17 -20.53 -0.34
CA ILE A 216 11.34 -21.41 -0.30
C ILE A 216 11.41 -22.17 1.02
N GLY A 217 11.23 -21.47 2.15
CA GLY A 217 11.19 -22.09 3.48
C GLY A 217 10.09 -23.15 3.60
N GLY A 218 8.87 -22.84 3.15
CA GLY A 218 7.74 -23.76 3.13
C GLY A 218 7.99 -25.01 2.27
N ALA A 219 8.59 -24.83 1.08
CA ALA A 219 8.95 -25.94 0.20
C ALA A 219 9.99 -26.86 0.84
N VAL A 220 11.01 -26.31 1.50
CA VAL A 220 12.04 -27.09 2.21
C VAL A 220 11.43 -27.91 3.35
N VAL A 221 10.56 -27.30 4.16
CA VAL A 221 9.86 -28.00 5.24
C VAL A 221 8.97 -29.12 4.68
N LEU A 222 8.23 -28.87 3.59
CA LEU A 222 7.39 -29.87 2.96
C LEU A 222 8.23 -31.07 2.47
N VAL A 223 9.36 -30.83 1.81
CA VAL A 223 10.28 -31.88 1.36
C VAL A 223 10.82 -32.68 2.55
N ALA A 224 11.21 -32.02 3.65
CA ALA A 224 11.68 -32.70 4.86
C ALA A 224 10.59 -33.59 5.48
N VAL A 225 9.34 -33.11 5.54
CA VAL A 225 8.20 -33.90 6.04
C VAL A 225 7.93 -35.12 5.14
N ILE A 226 7.97 -34.95 3.82
CA ILE A 226 7.81 -36.05 2.87
C ILE A 226 8.94 -37.07 3.04
N ALA A 227 10.20 -36.64 3.13
CA ALA A 227 11.35 -37.50 3.32
C ALA A 227 11.25 -38.30 4.64
N LEU A 228 10.92 -37.64 5.75
CA LEU A 228 10.73 -38.28 7.05
C LEU A 228 9.60 -39.32 7.00
N TRP A 229 8.49 -38.99 6.32
CA TRP A 229 7.37 -39.91 6.14
C TRP A 229 7.74 -41.15 5.30
N VAL A 230 8.51 -40.97 4.22
CA VAL A 230 9.03 -42.08 3.41
C VAL A 230 9.96 -42.99 4.23
N ILE A 231 10.87 -42.41 5.01
CA ILE A 231 11.78 -43.15 5.90
C ILE A 231 10.98 -43.95 6.93
N MET A 232 10.04 -43.32 7.63
CA MET A 232 9.18 -43.99 8.60
C MET A 232 8.32 -45.11 7.98
N ARG A 233 7.88 -44.94 6.73
CA ARG A 233 7.15 -45.98 6.00
C ARG A 233 8.05 -47.17 5.66
N ARG A 234 9.30 -46.95 5.27
CA ARG A 234 10.27 -48.03 5.00
C ARG A 234 10.60 -48.83 6.26
N VAL A 235 10.93 -48.14 7.36
CA VAL A 235 11.27 -48.78 8.65
C VAL A 235 10.10 -49.59 9.22
N ARG A 236 8.85 -49.25 8.88
CA ARG A 236 7.65 -50.02 9.29
C ARG A 236 7.37 -51.27 8.47
N LYS A 237 7.94 -51.38 7.27
CA LYS A 237 7.74 -52.52 6.36
C LYS A 237 8.85 -53.57 6.48
N THR A 238 9.95 -53.22 7.16
CA THR A 238 11.00 -54.14 7.62
C THR A 238 10.65 -54.64 9.02
#